data_AF-A0A972A5M3-F1
#
_entry.id   AF-A0A972A5M3-F1
#
_cell.length_a   1.000
_cell.length_b   1.000
_cell.length_c   1.000
_cell.angle_alpha   90.00
_cell.angle_beta   90.00
_cell.angle_gamma   90.00
#
_symmetry.space_group_name_H-M   'P 1'
#
loop_
_entity.id
_entity.type
_entity.pdbx_description
1 polymer ?
#
loop_
_entity_poly.entity_id
_entity_poly.type
_entity_poly.pdbx_seq_one_letter_code
_entity_poly.pdbx_strand_id
1 'polypeptide(L)'
;MENNRTNFSEFITIYNEIDEYMRRELNQDKWISHSELIRRMARTNKVFKAYMDDLLSYARLRNAIVHNPEKRNAHPIADPHDYVIEKYKKIRDSVLSPAIALDTIAVRSENIYTASLDDKVLDVMLTMNKYAYTYVPIIEDERLIGVFSENTVFSYIVNTGNVLLDKDAKIKEFSKFIPIDKHESESFAFVSRGTPVIDIEDMFAKELRQGKRLAVVFITDTGDPDEKLLGLITAWDIAGYREE
;
A
#
# COMPACT_ATOMS: atom_id res chain seq x y z
N MET A 1 -10.82 -15.53 37.24
CA MET A 1 -10.08 -16.74 36.83
C MET A 1 -9.64 -16.50 35.40
N GLU A 2 -8.41 -16.02 35.22
CA GLU A 2 -7.84 -15.80 33.89
C GLU A 2 -7.70 -17.15 33.19
N ASN A 3 -8.31 -17.23 32.01
CA ASN A 3 -8.24 -18.38 31.14
C ASN A 3 -6.83 -18.38 30.53
N ASN A 4 -5.84 -18.95 31.24
CA ASN A 4 -4.45 -19.05 30.75
C ASN A 4 -4.43 -19.96 29.50
N ARG A 5 -4.69 -19.37 28.33
CA ARG A 5 -4.44 -20.02 27.04
C ARG A 5 -2.93 -20.21 26.93
N THR A 6 -2.49 -21.46 26.84
CA THR A 6 -1.10 -21.83 26.50
C THR A 6 -0.74 -21.33 25.11
N ASN A 7 0.53 -21.01 24.85
CA ASN A 7 0.99 -20.62 23.51
C ASN A 7 0.62 -21.67 22.44
N PHE A 8 0.62 -22.95 22.79
CA PHE A 8 0.15 -24.02 21.94
C PHE A 8 -1.28 -23.82 21.46
N SER A 9 -2.22 -23.52 22.35
CA SER A 9 -3.64 -23.35 21.96
C SER A 9 -3.83 -22.12 21.09
N GLU A 10 -3.07 -21.06 21.35
CA GLU A 10 -3.06 -19.85 20.52
C GLU A 10 -2.46 -20.11 19.13
N PHE A 11 -1.32 -20.81 19.06
CA PHE A 11 -0.69 -21.21 17.80
C PHE A 11 -1.62 -22.04 16.92
N ILE A 12 -2.34 -23.01 17.52
CA ILE A 12 -3.33 -23.82 16.80
C ILE A 12 -4.53 -22.99 16.33
N THR A 13 -4.94 -22.00 17.12
CA THR A 13 -6.03 -21.08 16.75
C THR A 13 -5.63 -20.27 15.52
N ILE A 14 -4.46 -19.62 15.54
CA ILE A 14 -3.95 -18.82 14.41
C ILE A 14 -3.80 -19.68 13.15
N TYR A 15 -3.26 -20.90 13.29
CA TYR A 15 -3.13 -21.83 12.18
C TYR A 15 -4.49 -22.14 11.52
N ASN A 16 -5.51 -22.41 12.32
CA ASN A 16 -6.85 -22.73 11.81
C ASN A 16 -7.51 -21.52 11.16
N GLU A 17 -7.36 -20.32 11.74
CA GLU A 17 -7.88 -19.06 11.18
C GLU A 17 -7.31 -18.80 9.77
N ILE A 18 -5.99 -18.97 9.60
CA ILE A 18 -5.34 -18.82 8.30
C ILE A 18 -5.75 -19.95 7.34
N ASP A 19 -5.84 -21.20 7.80
CA ASP A 19 -6.29 -22.32 6.96
C ASP A 19 -7.71 -22.10 6.42
N GLU A 20 -8.64 -21.67 7.28
CA GLU A 20 -10.02 -21.38 6.93
C GLU A 20 -10.11 -20.23 5.92
N TYR A 21 -9.35 -19.15 6.15
CA TYR A 21 -9.21 -18.05 5.20
C TYR A 21 -8.74 -18.57 3.83
N MET A 22 -7.63 -19.29 3.77
CA MET A 22 -7.08 -19.79 2.49
C MET A 22 -8.06 -20.70 1.74
N ARG A 23 -8.79 -21.55 2.46
CA ARG A 23 -9.77 -22.45 1.84
C ARG A 23 -10.95 -21.70 1.26
N ARG A 24 -11.44 -20.68 1.98
CA ARG A 24 -12.52 -19.80 1.50
C ARG A 24 -12.08 -19.04 0.25
N GLU A 25 -10.92 -18.39 0.29
CA GLU A 25 -10.41 -17.60 -0.84
C GLU A 25 -10.13 -18.44 -2.09
N LEU A 26 -9.61 -19.66 -1.92
CA LEU A 26 -9.30 -20.55 -3.05
C LEU A 26 -10.49 -21.45 -3.48
N ASN A 27 -11.62 -21.37 -2.78
CA ASN A 27 -12.77 -22.26 -2.92
C ASN A 27 -12.35 -23.75 -2.94
N GLN A 28 -11.59 -24.17 -1.93
CA GLN A 28 -11.02 -25.53 -1.83
C GLN A 28 -11.52 -26.31 -0.62
N ASP A 29 -11.80 -27.59 -0.83
CA ASP A 29 -12.16 -28.53 0.23
C ASP A 29 -10.94 -29.04 1.03
N LYS A 30 -11.21 -29.82 2.09
CA LYS A 30 -10.23 -30.31 3.08
C LYS A 30 -9.10 -31.21 2.55
N TRP A 31 -9.19 -31.68 1.30
CA TRP A 31 -8.23 -32.62 0.70
C TRP A 31 -6.86 -32.00 0.40
N ILE A 32 -6.79 -30.68 0.26
CA ILE A 32 -5.54 -29.98 -0.02
C ILE A 32 -4.80 -29.70 1.28
N SER A 33 -3.52 -30.09 1.31
CA SER A 33 -2.62 -29.83 2.43
C SER A 33 -2.43 -28.32 2.64
N HIS A 34 -2.32 -27.91 3.91
CA HIS A 34 -2.09 -26.51 4.27
C HIS A 34 -0.88 -25.89 3.57
N SER A 35 0.23 -26.63 3.45
CA SER A 35 1.43 -26.17 2.74
C SER A 35 1.19 -25.89 1.26
N GLU A 36 0.30 -26.65 0.61
CA GLU A 36 -0.08 -26.41 -0.79
C GLU A 36 -1.00 -25.19 -0.92
N LEU A 37 -1.91 -24.97 0.04
CA LEU A 37 -2.72 -23.75 0.09
C LEU A 37 -1.84 -22.50 0.20
N ILE A 38 -0.85 -22.50 1.09
CA ILE A 38 0.12 -21.39 1.24
C ILE A 38 0.79 -21.09 -0.11
N ARG A 39 1.29 -22.11 -0.81
CA ARG A 39 1.97 -21.91 -2.11
C ARG A 39 1.03 -21.37 -3.19
N ARG A 40 -0.24 -21.78 -3.20
CA ARG A 40 -1.24 -21.26 -4.13
C ARG A 40 -1.55 -19.81 -3.84
N MET A 41 -1.80 -19.48 -2.56
CA MET A 41 -2.04 -18.10 -2.14
C MET A 41 -0.86 -17.19 -2.46
N ALA A 42 0.38 -17.63 -2.25
CA ALA A 42 1.57 -16.83 -2.56
C ALA A 42 1.73 -16.46 -4.06
N ARG A 43 0.98 -17.11 -4.97
CA ARG A 43 0.95 -16.74 -6.40
C ARG A 43 0.07 -15.53 -6.66
N THR A 44 -0.94 -15.28 -5.83
CA THR A 44 -2.00 -14.29 -6.06
C THR A 44 -2.08 -13.22 -4.97
N ASN A 45 -1.61 -13.51 -3.76
CA ASN A 45 -1.64 -12.61 -2.61
C ASN A 45 -0.21 -12.29 -2.14
N LYS A 46 0.11 -11.00 -2.10
CA LYS A 46 1.47 -10.51 -1.78
C LYS A 46 1.86 -10.73 -0.32
N VAL A 47 0.91 -10.69 0.62
CA VAL A 47 1.17 -10.98 2.05
C VAL A 47 1.62 -12.43 2.19
N PHE A 48 0.91 -13.37 1.56
CA PHE A 48 1.33 -14.78 1.54
C PHE A 48 2.69 -14.99 0.87
N LYS A 49 2.98 -14.22 -0.19
CA LYS A 49 4.28 -14.28 -0.86
C LYS A 49 5.41 -13.79 0.05
N ALA A 50 5.19 -12.70 0.79
CA ALA A 50 6.18 -12.11 1.70
C ALA A 50 6.49 -13.04 2.89
N TYR A 51 5.48 -13.68 3.47
CA TYR A 51 5.61 -14.55 4.66
C TYR A 51 5.61 -16.05 4.35
N MET A 52 5.81 -16.45 3.08
CA MET A 52 5.66 -17.85 2.66
C MET A 52 6.54 -18.80 3.47
N ASP A 53 7.81 -18.45 3.69
CA ASP A 53 8.76 -19.31 4.38
C ASP A 53 8.45 -19.46 5.88
N ASP A 54 7.98 -18.38 6.52
CA ASP A 54 7.49 -18.40 7.90
C ASP A 54 6.25 -19.29 8.02
N LEU A 55 5.24 -19.08 7.17
CA LEU A 55 4.00 -19.86 7.15
C LEU A 55 4.26 -21.36 6.92
N LEU A 56 5.16 -21.70 5.98
CA LEU A 56 5.55 -23.10 5.74
C LEU A 56 6.30 -23.69 6.94
N SER A 57 7.14 -22.90 7.61
CA SER A 57 7.84 -23.32 8.82
C SER A 57 6.88 -23.56 9.98
N TYR A 58 5.89 -22.68 10.16
CA TYR A 58 4.85 -22.84 11.18
C TYR A 58 3.93 -24.03 10.89
N ALA A 59 3.64 -24.33 9.63
CA ALA A 59 2.91 -25.54 9.26
C ALA A 59 3.67 -26.82 9.65
N ARG A 60 5.00 -26.85 9.47
CA ARG A 60 5.84 -27.98 9.93
C ARG A 60 5.85 -28.08 11.44
N LEU A 61 6.01 -26.96 12.14
CA LEU A 61 5.98 -26.89 13.60
C LEU A 61 4.66 -27.42 14.16
N ARG A 62 3.52 -26.98 13.60
CA ARG A 62 2.18 -27.47 13.94
C ARG A 62 2.11 -28.99 13.83
N ASN A 63 2.61 -29.54 12.73
CA ASN A 63 2.56 -30.98 12.49
C ASN A 63 3.41 -31.75 13.51
N ALA A 64 4.60 -31.26 13.84
CA ALA A 64 5.45 -31.88 14.86
C ALA A 64 4.78 -31.87 16.25
N ILE A 65 4.10 -30.78 16.61
CA ILE A 65 3.44 -30.67 17.92
C ILE A 65 2.20 -31.57 18.00
N VAL A 66 1.36 -31.59 16.96
CA VAL A 66 0.05 -32.25 16.98
C VAL A 66 0.13 -33.75 16.66
N HIS A 67 1.00 -34.15 15.74
CA HIS A 67 1.16 -35.54 15.30
C HIS A 67 2.29 -36.28 16.05
N ASN A 68 2.58 -35.87 17.28
CA ASN A 68 3.54 -36.56 18.15
C ASN A 68 3.11 -38.03 18.41
N PRO A 69 3.96 -39.04 18.12
CA PRO A 69 3.70 -40.45 18.47
C PRO A 69 3.47 -40.69 19.96
N GLU A 70 4.09 -39.90 20.84
CA GLU A 70 4.01 -40.02 22.31
C GLU A 70 2.86 -39.21 22.93
N LYS A 71 1.80 -38.91 22.17
CA LYS A 71 0.70 -38.03 22.59
C LYS A 71 0.01 -38.41 23.91
N ARG A 72 0.05 -39.70 24.29
CA ARG A 72 -0.49 -40.17 25.59
C ARG A 72 0.33 -39.69 26.79
N ASN A 73 1.63 -39.47 26.59
CA ASN A 73 2.59 -39.15 27.64
C ASN A 73 3.06 -37.69 27.59
N ALA A 74 3.13 -37.08 26.41
CA ALA A 74 3.62 -35.72 26.21
C ALA A 74 2.80 -34.98 25.14
N HIS A 75 1.80 -34.20 25.57
CA HIS A 75 1.00 -33.35 24.68
C HIS A 75 0.67 -31.98 25.33
N PRO A 76 1.04 -30.87 24.68
CA PRO A 76 1.88 -30.78 23.49
C PRO A 76 3.33 -31.26 23.77
N ILE A 77 4.03 -31.75 22.75
CA ILE A 77 5.46 -32.13 22.89
C ILE A 77 6.39 -30.92 22.97
N ALA A 78 5.94 -29.77 22.45
CA ALA A 78 6.63 -28.50 22.54
C ALA A 78 5.60 -27.37 22.60
N ASP A 79 5.89 -26.35 23.39
CA ASP A 79 5.10 -25.12 23.46
C ASP A 79 5.86 -24.02 22.68
N PRO A 80 5.26 -23.37 21.67
CA PRO A 80 5.95 -22.32 20.91
C PRO A 80 6.35 -21.14 21.80
N HIS A 81 7.50 -20.53 21.50
CA HIS A 81 7.98 -19.37 22.22
C HIS A 81 7.09 -18.13 21.95
N ASP A 82 6.94 -17.24 22.94
CA ASP A 82 6.10 -16.01 22.84
C ASP A 82 6.39 -15.21 21.57
N TYR A 83 7.68 -14.93 21.29
CA TYR A 83 8.12 -14.29 20.05
C TYR A 83 7.54 -14.92 18.76
N VAL A 84 7.43 -16.26 18.70
CA VAL A 84 6.85 -16.96 17.55
C VAL A 84 5.34 -16.74 17.48
N ILE A 85 4.66 -16.77 18.64
CA ILE A 85 3.23 -16.49 18.72
C ILE A 85 2.92 -15.07 18.25
N GLU A 86 3.64 -14.08 18.78
CA GLU A 86 3.45 -12.68 18.42
C GLU A 86 3.75 -12.42 16.93
N LYS A 87 4.83 -13.01 16.40
CA LYS A 87 5.10 -12.94 14.95
C LYS A 87 3.98 -13.59 14.13
N TYR A 88 3.47 -14.73 14.56
CA TYR A 88 2.40 -15.42 13.81
C TYR A 88 1.08 -14.66 13.86
N LYS A 89 0.74 -14.01 14.99
CA LYS A 89 -0.40 -13.09 15.12
C LYS A 89 -0.29 -11.94 14.12
N LYS A 90 0.87 -11.28 14.06
CA LYS A 90 1.11 -10.20 13.08
C LYS A 90 0.87 -10.67 11.66
N ILE A 91 1.45 -11.81 11.27
CA ILE A 91 1.25 -12.39 9.93
C ILE A 91 -0.23 -12.71 9.68
N ARG A 92 -0.92 -13.30 10.66
CA ARG A 92 -2.36 -13.58 10.57
C ARG A 92 -3.13 -12.30 10.32
N ASP A 93 -2.88 -11.26 11.09
CA ASP A 93 -3.63 -10.00 10.99
C ASP A 93 -3.39 -9.34 9.63
N SER A 94 -2.14 -9.33 9.14
CA SER A 94 -1.83 -8.87 7.78
C SER A 94 -2.53 -9.69 6.69
N VAL A 95 -2.79 -10.98 6.92
CA VAL A 95 -3.50 -11.85 5.96
C VAL A 95 -5.02 -11.64 6.03
N LEU A 96 -5.58 -11.61 7.23
CA LEU A 96 -7.02 -11.64 7.46
C LEU A 96 -7.64 -10.23 7.35
N SER A 97 -6.88 -9.21 7.71
CA SER A 97 -7.29 -7.81 7.75
C SER A 97 -6.11 -6.92 7.33
N PRO A 98 -5.69 -6.97 6.06
CA PRO A 98 -4.57 -6.16 5.58
C PRO A 98 -4.83 -4.67 5.80
N ALA A 99 -3.79 -3.94 6.22
CA ALA A 99 -3.85 -2.50 6.38
C ALA A 99 -4.22 -1.82 5.05
N ILE A 100 -5.32 -1.07 5.04
CA ILE A 100 -5.81 -0.35 3.86
C ILE A 100 -5.07 0.98 3.75
N ALA A 101 -4.44 1.22 2.60
CA ALA A 101 -3.53 2.35 2.43
C ALA A 101 -4.20 3.71 2.65
N LEU A 102 -5.46 3.86 2.22
CA LEU A 102 -6.26 5.06 2.43
C LEU A 102 -6.47 5.37 3.92
N ASP A 103 -6.58 4.35 4.76
CA ASP A 103 -6.90 4.50 6.18
C ASP A 103 -5.66 4.59 7.07
N THR A 104 -4.49 4.25 6.54
CA THR A 104 -3.25 4.13 7.34
C THR A 104 -2.14 5.10 6.92
N ILE A 105 -1.82 5.20 5.63
CA ILE A 105 -0.63 5.92 5.15
C ILE A 105 -0.95 7.08 4.20
N ALA A 106 -2.16 7.14 3.65
CA ALA A 106 -2.52 8.19 2.71
C ALA A 106 -2.76 9.53 3.40
N VAL A 107 -2.35 10.61 2.72
CA VAL A 107 -2.84 11.94 3.01
C VAL A 107 -4.28 12.02 2.50
N ARG A 108 -5.23 12.13 3.43
CA ARG A 108 -6.67 12.21 3.13
C ARG A 108 -7.00 13.46 2.33
N SER A 109 -8.00 13.39 1.44
CA SER A 109 -8.43 14.46 0.52
C SER A 109 -8.53 15.85 1.15
N GLU A 110 -9.09 15.95 2.36
CA GLU A 110 -9.29 17.18 3.12
C GLU A 110 -7.99 17.83 3.61
N ASN A 111 -6.89 17.08 3.61
CA ASN A 111 -5.56 17.53 4.01
C ASN A 111 -4.61 17.70 2.81
N ILE A 112 -5.10 17.46 1.59
CA ILE A 112 -4.31 17.66 0.37
C ILE A 112 -4.39 19.13 -0.03
N TYR A 113 -3.23 19.78 -0.16
CA TYR A 113 -3.17 21.08 -0.84
C TYR A 113 -3.40 20.89 -2.34
N THR A 114 -4.46 21.50 -2.86
CA THR A 114 -4.86 21.45 -4.27
C THR A 114 -4.95 22.85 -4.85
N ALA A 115 -4.95 22.95 -6.18
CA ALA A 115 -5.18 24.20 -6.90
C ALA A 115 -6.13 23.96 -8.08
N SER A 116 -6.65 25.05 -8.65
CA SER A 116 -7.49 25.11 -9.84
C SER A 116 -6.74 25.78 -11.00
N LEU A 117 -7.30 25.72 -12.21
CA LEU A 117 -6.72 26.39 -13.38
C LEU A 117 -6.68 27.92 -13.24
N ASP A 118 -7.54 28.48 -12.39
CA ASP A 118 -7.68 29.92 -12.21
C ASP A 118 -6.78 30.49 -11.10
N ASP A 119 -6.12 29.64 -10.32
CA ASP A 119 -5.17 30.07 -9.29
C ASP A 119 -3.90 30.67 -9.89
N LYS A 120 -3.29 31.61 -9.17
CA LYS A 120 -2.04 32.24 -9.59
C LYS A 120 -0.88 31.27 -9.41
N VAL A 121 -0.09 31.08 -10.46
CA VAL A 121 1.03 30.13 -10.45
C VAL A 121 2.07 30.48 -9.37
N LEU A 122 2.34 31.77 -9.17
CA LEU A 122 3.33 32.22 -8.18
C LEU A 122 2.89 31.91 -6.75
N ASP A 123 1.58 32.03 -6.44
CA ASP A 123 1.05 31.74 -5.11
C ASP A 123 1.11 30.22 -4.81
N VAL A 124 0.81 29.40 -5.82
CA VAL A 124 0.97 27.94 -5.74
C VAL A 124 2.43 27.57 -5.51
N MET A 125 3.37 28.13 -6.28
CA MET A 125 4.82 27.88 -6.14
C MET A 125 5.36 28.34 -4.78
N LEU A 126 4.91 29.48 -4.26
CA LEU A 126 5.29 29.95 -2.92
C LEU A 126 4.81 28.99 -1.84
N THR A 127 3.59 28.45 -1.98
CA THR A 127 3.03 27.46 -1.07
C THR A 127 3.81 26.14 -1.15
N MET A 128 4.12 25.67 -2.36
CA MET A 128 4.98 24.50 -2.58
C MET A 128 6.32 24.64 -1.87
N ASN A 129 7.01 25.78 -2.05
CA ASN A 129 8.30 26.01 -1.42
C ASN A 129 8.21 26.11 0.12
N LYS A 130 7.15 26.75 0.64
CA LYS A 130 6.95 26.93 2.08
C LYS A 130 6.72 25.61 2.81
N TYR A 131 5.96 24.70 2.21
CA TYR A 131 5.56 23.42 2.81
C TYR A 131 6.29 22.21 2.22
N ALA A 132 7.27 22.45 1.35
CA ALA A 132 8.02 21.43 0.61
C ALA A 132 7.13 20.46 -0.20
N TYR A 133 6.00 20.94 -0.73
CA TYR A 133 5.17 20.14 -1.63
C TYR A 133 5.84 20.04 -3.00
N THR A 134 6.08 18.82 -3.46
CA THR A 134 6.65 18.57 -4.80
C THR A 134 5.58 18.44 -5.89
N TYR A 135 4.36 18.02 -5.50
CA TYR A 135 3.26 17.73 -6.40
C TYR A 135 1.98 18.38 -5.87
N VAL A 136 1.37 19.23 -6.68
CA VAL A 136 0.08 19.87 -6.37
C VAL A 136 -0.97 19.35 -7.35
N PRO A 137 -1.95 18.54 -6.89
CA PRO A 137 -3.09 18.14 -7.70
C PRO A 137 -3.88 19.34 -8.20
N ILE A 138 -4.17 19.38 -9.49
CA ILE A 138 -5.04 20.38 -10.11
C ILE A 138 -6.43 19.80 -10.25
N ILE A 139 -7.39 20.39 -9.56
CA ILE A 139 -8.78 19.91 -9.44
C ILE A 139 -9.74 20.85 -10.17
N GLU A 140 -10.60 20.29 -11.01
CA GLU A 140 -11.74 20.97 -11.63
C GLU A 140 -12.97 20.07 -11.51
N ASP A 141 -14.13 20.63 -11.15
CA ASP A 141 -15.38 19.86 -10.97
C ASP A 141 -15.22 18.59 -10.09
N GLU A 142 -14.47 18.72 -8.98
CA GLU A 142 -14.10 17.64 -8.05
C GLU A 142 -13.21 16.51 -8.64
N ARG A 143 -12.67 16.69 -9.84
CA ARG A 143 -11.82 15.70 -10.53
C ARG A 143 -10.39 16.17 -10.69
N LEU A 144 -9.46 15.22 -10.67
CA LEU A 144 -8.07 15.48 -11.00
C LEU A 144 -7.92 15.65 -12.51
N ILE A 145 -7.51 16.83 -12.96
CA ILE A 145 -7.21 17.08 -14.38
C ILE A 145 -5.70 17.07 -14.68
N GLY A 146 -4.86 17.09 -13.64
CA GLY A 146 -3.41 17.10 -13.78
C GLY A 146 -2.68 17.34 -12.46
N VAL A 147 -1.36 17.41 -12.55
CA VAL A 147 -0.46 17.70 -11.43
C VAL A 147 0.43 18.86 -11.84
N PHE A 148 0.52 19.87 -10.96
CA PHE A 148 1.51 20.92 -11.10
C PHE A 148 2.74 20.56 -10.27
N SER A 149 3.90 20.51 -10.91
CA SER A 149 5.20 20.20 -10.30
C SER A 149 6.32 21.05 -10.91
N GLU A 150 7.53 20.91 -10.38
CA GLU A 150 8.72 21.50 -11.00
C GLU A 150 8.90 21.07 -12.47
N ASN A 151 8.52 19.82 -12.80
CA ASN A 151 8.55 19.31 -14.17
C ASN A 151 7.56 20.08 -15.08
N THR A 152 6.39 20.45 -14.57
CA THR A 152 5.42 21.27 -15.31
C THR A 152 6.03 22.62 -15.69
N VAL A 153 6.71 23.28 -14.75
CA VAL A 153 7.37 24.58 -14.99
C VAL A 153 8.54 24.42 -15.96
N PHE A 154 9.37 23.40 -15.76
CA PHE A 154 10.50 23.12 -16.64
C PHE A 154 10.05 22.87 -18.08
N SER A 155 9.06 21.98 -18.25
CA SER A 155 8.44 21.66 -19.54
C SER A 155 7.84 22.89 -20.21
N TYR A 156 7.17 23.76 -19.46
CA TYR A 156 6.66 25.04 -19.98
C TYR A 156 7.78 25.92 -20.53
N ILE A 157 8.86 26.13 -19.78
CA ILE A 157 9.99 26.97 -20.19
C ILE A 157 10.65 26.42 -21.46
N VAL A 158 10.91 25.10 -21.50
CA VAL A 158 11.56 24.44 -22.65
C VAL A 158 10.70 24.53 -23.91
N ASN A 159 9.38 24.35 -23.80
CA ASN A 159 8.49 24.32 -24.96
C ASN A 159 8.05 25.72 -25.44
N THR A 160 8.06 26.73 -24.57
CA THR A 160 7.63 28.09 -24.93
C THR A 160 8.80 29.05 -25.18
N GLY A 161 9.97 28.77 -24.61
CA GLY A 161 11.10 29.71 -24.56
C GLY A 161 10.88 30.87 -23.58
N ASN A 162 9.76 30.90 -22.85
CA ASN A 162 9.43 31.97 -21.92
C ASN A 162 10.00 31.67 -20.53
N VAL A 163 11.01 32.43 -20.14
CA VAL A 163 11.66 32.30 -18.81
C VAL A 163 11.04 33.23 -17.77
N LEU A 164 10.31 34.26 -18.21
CA LEU A 164 9.63 35.22 -17.34
C LEU A 164 8.16 34.85 -17.19
N LEU A 165 7.69 34.73 -15.94
CA LEU A 165 6.28 34.57 -15.61
C LEU A 165 5.72 35.90 -15.15
N ASP A 166 4.53 36.26 -15.66
CA ASP A 166 3.76 37.39 -15.12
C ASP A 166 3.37 37.09 -13.67
N LYS A 167 3.32 38.12 -12.83
CA LYS A 167 2.85 38.00 -11.44
C LYS A 167 1.40 37.54 -11.36
N ASP A 168 0.61 37.87 -12.38
CA ASP A 168 -0.79 37.46 -12.48
C ASP A 168 -0.99 36.21 -13.35
N ALA A 169 0.10 35.53 -13.75
CA ALA A 169 0.03 34.30 -14.51
C ALA A 169 -0.73 33.21 -13.74
N LYS A 170 -1.58 32.47 -14.46
CA LYS A 170 -2.47 31.45 -13.87
C LYS A 170 -2.04 30.05 -14.26
N ILE A 171 -2.44 29.05 -13.48
CA ILE A 171 -2.16 27.63 -13.76
C ILE A 171 -2.66 27.21 -15.15
N LYS A 172 -3.76 27.79 -15.66
CA LYS A 172 -4.27 27.51 -17.02
C LYS A 172 -3.26 27.71 -18.15
N GLU A 173 -2.26 28.57 -17.98
CA GLU A 173 -1.18 28.77 -18.95
C GLU A 173 -0.29 27.53 -19.10
N PHE A 174 -0.27 26.68 -18.06
CA PHE A 174 0.44 25.42 -17.99
C PHE A 174 -0.45 24.21 -18.34
N SER A 175 -1.69 24.42 -18.77
CA SER A 175 -2.70 23.36 -19.00
C SER A 175 -2.25 22.22 -19.93
N LYS A 176 -1.29 22.48 -20.83
CA LYS A 176 -0.71 21.46 -21.73
C LYS A 176 0.33 20.55 -21.05
N PHE A 177 0.82 20.95 -19.89
CA PHE A 177 1.94 20.31 -19.19
C PHE A 177 1.55 19.71 -17.83
N ILE A 178 0.38 20.06 -17.29
CA ILE A 178 -0.17 19.45 -16.07
C ILE A 178 -0.73 18.02 -16.25
N PRO A 179 -1.22 17.57 -17.42
CA PRO A 179 -1.77 16.23 -17.52
C PRO A 179 -0.70 15.19 -17.14
N ILE A 180 -1.08 14.20 -16.33
CA ILE A 180 -0.14 13.23 -15.74
C ILE A 180 0.68 12.45 -16.77
N ASP A 181 0.17 12.28 -17.99
CA ASP A 181 0.86 11.63 -19.12
C ASP A 181 1.91 12.52 -19.80
N LYS A 182 1.98 13.80 -19.43
CA LYS A 182 2.94 14.78 -19.93
C LYS A 182 4.19 14.90 -19.07
N HIS A 183 4.24 14.19 -17.94
CA HIS A 183 5.42 14.16 -17.09
C HIS A 183 6.40 13.09 -17.59
N GLU A 184 7.53 13.51 -18.18
CA GLU A 184 8.49 12.57 -18.78
C GLU A 184 9.39 11.85 -17.76
N SER A 185 9.72 12.51 -16.64
CA SER A 185 10.69 12.03 -15.65
C SER A 185 10.07 11.29 -14.47
N GLU A 186 8.74 11.22 -14.42
CA GLU A 186 7.98 10.70 -13.29
C GLU A 186 6.64 10.13 -13.74
N SER A 187 6.15 9.14 -13.00
CA SER A 187 4.87 8.48 -13.25
C SER A 187 3.91 8.69 -12.09
N PHE A 188 2.62 8.58 -12.40
CA PHE A 188 1.52 8.64 -11.45
C PHE A 188 0.70 7.37 -11.60
N ALA A 189 0.10 6.91 -10.51
CA ALA A 189 -0.77 5.76 -10.53
C ALA A 189 -2.06 6.03 -9.76
N PHE A 190 -3.11 5.27 -10.08
CA PHE A 190 -4.39 5.29 -9.38
C PHE A 190 -4.68 3.92 -8.82
N VAL A 191 -5.25 3.90 -7.62
CA VAL A 191 -5.66 2.68 -6.92
C VAL A 191 -7.02 2.88 -6.28
N SER A 192 -7.72 1.78 -6.04
CA SER A 192 -9.00 1.79 -5.34
C SER A 192 -8.84 2.10 -3.85
N ARG A 193 -9.91 2.58 -3.23
CA ARG A 193 -9.97 2.85 -1.79
C ARG A 193 -9.63 1.65 -0.90
N GLY A 194 -9.81 0.43 -1.42
CA GLY A 194 -9.56 -0.82 -0.71
C GLY A 194 -8.17 -1.40 -0.92
N THR A 195 -7.24 -0.65 -1.55
CA THR A 195 -5.91 -1.16 -1.86
C THR A 195 -5.05 -1.28 -0.58
N PRO A 196 -4.48 -2.47 -0.30
CA PRO A 196 -3.57 -2.68 0.83
C PRO A 196 -2.26 -1.89 0.76
N VAL A 197 -1.69 -1.56 1.92
CA VAL A 197 -0.36 -0.90 2.05
C VAL A 197 0.73 -1.68 1.29
N ILE A 198 0.78 -3.01 1.45
CA ILE A 198 1.78 -3.87 0.79
C ILE A 198 1.75 -3.76 -0.74
N ASP A 199 0.58 -3.48 -1.32
CA ASP A 199 0.46 -3.28 -2.76
C ASP A 199 1.08 -1.96 -3.20
N ILE A 200 0.91 -0.90 -2.40
CA ILE A 200 1.52 0.41 -2.63
C ILE A 200 3.05 0.32 -2.51
N GLU A 201 3.56 -0.35 -1.46
CA GLU A 201 4.99 -0.57 -1.27
C GLU A 201 5.63 -1.27 -2.48
N ASP A 202 4.99 -2.32 -2.98
CA ASP A 202 5.46 -3.04 -4.17
C ASP A 202 5.42 -2.18 -5.44
N MET A 203 4.41 -1.32 -5.60
CA MET A 203 4.34 -0.38 -6.72
C MET A 203 5.55 0.57 -6.74
N PHE A 204 5.85 1.23 -5.62
CA PHE A 204 7.01 2.12 -5.53
C PHE A 204 8.33 1.34 -5.71
N ALA A 205 8.47 0.19 -5.06
CA ALA A 205 9.67 -0.63 -5.18
C ALA A 205 9.90 -1.14 -6.60
N LYS A 206 8.83 -1.49 -7.34
CA LYS A 206 8.90 -1.96 -8.73
C LYS A 206 9.34 -0.85 -9.68
N GLU A 207 8.75 0.34 -9.60
CA GLU A 207 9.14 1.46 -10.46
C GLU A 207 10.59 1.87 -10.20
N LEU A 208 11.00 1.93 -8.92
CA LEU A 208 12.38 2.21 -8.53
C LEU A 208 13.39 1.21 -9.13
N ARG A 209 13.07 -0.09 -9.09
CA ARG A 209 13.91 -1.14 -9.72
C ARG A 209 14.03 -1.00 -11.23
N GLN A 210 13.04 -0.38 -11.88
CA GLN A 210 13.06 -0.12 -13.32
C GLN A 210 13.74 1.20 -13.68
N GLY A 211 14.33 1.91 -12.71
CA GLY A 211 14.91 3.24 -12.91
C GLY A 211 13.86 4.32 -13.17
N LYS A 212 12.59 4.04 -12.86
CA LYS A 212 11.48 4.98 -12.99
C LYS A 212 11.14 5.56 -11.62
N ARG A 213 10.54 6.75 -11.63
CA ARG A 213 10.10 7.45 -10.42
C ARG A 213 8.58 7.49 -10.37
N LEU A 214 7.97 6.63 -9.56
CA LEU A 214 6.58 6.80 -9.16
C LEU A 214 6.51 8.00 -8.20
N ALA A 215 5.92 9.09 -8.65
CA ALA A 215 5.84 10.34 -7.90
C ALA A 215 4.75 10.25 -6.83
N VAL A 216 3.52 9.95 -7.25
CA VAL A 216 2.34 9.91 -6.40
C VAL A 216 1.45 8.76 -6.83
N VAL A 217 0.87 8.08 -5.84
CA VAL A 217 -0.26 7.17 -6.03
C VAL A 217 -1.51 7.87 -5.51
N PHE A 218 -2.45 8.14 -6.42
CA PHE A 218 -3.76 8.71 -6.11
C PHE A 218 -4.75 7.60 -5.76
N ILE A 219 -5.65 7.88 -4.83
CA ILE A 219 -6.68 6.95 -4.39
C ILE A 219 -8.05 7.52 -4.78
N THR A 220 -8.82 6.72 -5.51
CA THR A 220 -10.23 6.98 -5.83
C THR A 220 -11.09 5.80 -5.39
N ASP A 221 -12.41 5.83 -5.60
CA ASP A 221 -13.28 4.76 -5.12
C ASP A 221 -12.93 3.41 -5.79
N THR A 222 -12.74 3.40 -7.11
CA THR A 222 -12.43 2.21 -7.90
C THR A 222 -11.01 2.20 -8.47
N GLY A 223 -10.28 3.31 -8.36
CA GLY A 223 -8.99 3.50 -9.02
C GLY A 223 -9.11 4.13 -10.41
N ASP A 224 -10.32 4.57 -10.79
CA ASP A 224 -10.55 5.35 -12.01
C ASP A 224 -10.05 6.81 -11.80
N PRO A 225 -9.21 7.35 -12.71
CA PRO A 225 -8.78 8.75 -12.68
C PRO A 225 -9.88 9.80 -12.77
N ASP A 226 -11.05 9.48 -13.35
CA ASP A 226 -12.17 10.43 -13.52
C ASP A 226 -13.07 10.54 -12.27
N GLU A 227 -12.75 9.79 -11.22
CA GLU A 227 -13.44 9.82 -9.93
C GLU A 227 -12.88 10.89 -8.99
N LYS A 228 -13.64 11.18 -7.93
CA LYS A 228 -13.21 12.09 -6.88
C LYS A 228 -11.97 11.56 -6.16
N LEU A 229 -10.99 12.44 -5.97
CA LEU A 229 -9.78 12.12 -5.22
C LEU A 229 -10.09 11.93 -3.73
N LEU A 230 -9.80 10.75 -3.20
CA LEU A 230 -9.98 10.40 -1.77
C LEU A 230 -8.71 10.58 -0.95
N GLY A 231 -7.55 10.43 -1.58
CA GLY A 231 -6.26 10.52 -0.92
C GLY A 231 -5.10 10.42 -1.89
N LEU A 232 -3.91 10.73 -1.41
CA LEU A 232 -2.67 10.49 -2.15
C LEU A 232 -1.58 9.91 -1.26
N ILE A 233 -0.64 9.21 -1.87
CA ILE A 233 0.52 8.60 -1.21
C ILE A 233 1.76 8.92 -2.02
N THR A 234 2.82 9.30 -1.32
CA THR A 234 4.18 9.49 -1.86
C THR A 234 5.15 8.49 -1.24
N ALA A 235 6.36 8.40 -1.80
CA ALA A 235 7.41 7.56 -1.23
C ALA A 235 7.79 7.95 0.22
N TRP A 236 7.55 9.21 0.62
CA TRP A 236 7.82 9.69 1.98
C TRP A 236 6.84 9.12 2.99
N ASP A 237 5.58 8.96 2.61
CA ASP A 237 4.55 8.39 3.48
C ASP A 237 4.85 6.91 3.79
N ILE A 238 5.40 6.19 2.80
CA ILE A 238 5.88 4.81 2.99
C ILE A 238 7.10 4.78 3.90
N ALA A 239 8.09 5.64 3.66
CA ALA A 239 9.30 5.67 4.48
C ALA A 239 9.03 6.09 5.94
N GLY A 240 8.01 6.93 6.16
CA GLY A 240 7.55 7.34 7.48
C GLY A 240 6.69 6.30 8.19
N TYR A 241 6.11 5.34 7.46
CA TYR A 241 5.26 4.30 8.02
C TYR A 241 6.08 3.29 8.83
N ARG A 242 5.61 3.00 10.04
CA ARG A 242 6.09 1.90 10.87
C ARG A 242 4.89 1.06 11.26
N GLU A 243 4.89 -0.20 10.83
CA GLU A 243 3.93 -1.20 11.30
C GLU A 243 4.30 -1.53 12.76
N GLU A 244 3.65 -0.86 13.73
CA GLU A 244 3.87 -1.13 15.16
C GLU A 244 3.36 -2.52 15.57
#